data_AF-A0A1I0EVF0-F1
#
_entry.id   AF-A0A1I0EVF0-F1
#
_cell.length_a   1.000
_cell.length_b   1.000
_cell.length_c   1.000
_cell.angle_alpha   90.00
_cell.angle_beta   90.00
_cell.angle_gamma   90.00
#
_symmetry.space_group_name_H-M   'P 1'
#
loop_
_entity.id
_entity.type
_entity.pdbx_description
1 polymer ?
#
loop_
_entity_poly.entity_id
_entity_poly.type
_entity_poly.pdbx_seq_one_letter_code
_entity_poly.pdbx_strand_id
1 'polypeptide(L)'
;MAGQKKHSDAGKTIENDYYIFEATSKANGTKEIIQCGMGAARDFLKLLKHEGLPLFNPLHRDGGAGGNLEAGEGDKKRKKSEWNPVAKQSYNAIMWLIIAWDAKPDTPLFEFRKDIVHYKKYKPFDWKVKRVNTAIQNGGRGKTLSEIINELRTGNDLREDLCRFNLLTEVVNKWRNRYKNRNDISSRLTHLTKGETAEEAFSTLLKILDEKTIIGSTTKSGFIIGSRPAVCLQDTPLNAIAENLLYEKELRKETNCKVRYCVFGVRFNKRQIFKMGGRPVIYEEKELMKSQLSKDEHWRIVNYDLNDKDKMIDWTHEREWRVPEKIEFDYKNIEVLVASNIYYKKFIEYCIQNQKLDMLQEINGIVVLNTIFY
;
A
#
# COMPACT_ATOMS: atom_id res chain seq x y z
N MET A 1 -8.28 32.02 5.58
CA MET A 1 -8.33 31.56 4.18
C MET A 1 -9.66 31.99 3.59
N ALA A 2 -9.67 32.36 2.31
CA ALA A 2 -10.88 32.73 1.61
C ALA A 2 -11.95 31.63 1.73
N GLY A 3 -13.20 32.03 1.98
CA GLY A 3 -14.33 31.11 2.09
C GLY A 3 -14.51 30.40 3.44
N GLN A 4 -13.58 30.55 4.40
CA GLN A 4 -13.75 30.03 5.76
C GLN A 4 -14.12 31.14 6.74
N LYS A 5 -15.19 30.95 7.53
CA LYS A 5 -15.56 31.83 8.65
C LYS A 5 -15.27 31.13 9.97
N LYS A 6 -14.62 31.85 10.88
CA LYS A 6 -14.30 31.37 12.23
C LYS A 6 -14.90 32.30 13.26
N HIS A 7 -15.45 31.75 14.34
CA HIS A 7 -16.01 32.55 15.43
C HIS A 7 -15.12 32.43 16.67
N SER A 8 -14.90 33.56 17.33
CA SER A 8 -14.21 33.65 18.60
C SER A 8 -15.22 33.37 19.72
N ASP A 9 -14.80 32.61 20.73
CA ASP A 9 -15.61 32.42 21.95
C ASP A 9 -15.77 33.74 22.73
N ALA A 10 -14.92 34.73 22.45
CA ALA A 10 -15.09 36.13 22.86
C ALA A 10 -16.13 36.94 22.03
N GLY A 11 -16.96 36.28 21.22
CA GLY A 11 -18.14 36.86 20.57
C GLY A 11 -17.94 37.53 19.19
N LYS A 12 -16.69 37.69 18.72
CA LYS A 12 -16.40 38.30 17.40
C LYS A 12 -16.05 37.27 16.33
N THR A 13 -16.32 37.58 15.06
CA THR A 13 -15.76 36.82 13.93
C THR A 13 -14.25 37.00 13.86
N ILE A 14 -13.52 35.91 13.62
CA ILE A 14 -12.08 35.89 13.43
C ILE A 14 -11.79 36.10 11.95
N GLU A 15 -11.07 37.17 11.63
CA GLU A 15 -10.78 37.56 10.25
C GLU A 15 -9.38 37.12 9.78
N ASN A 16 -8.38 37.19 10.67
CA ASN A 16 -6.97 36.96 10.33
C ASN A 16 -6.36 35.81 11.14
N ASP A 17 -5.88 36.14 12.34
CA ASP A 17 -5.10 35.24 13.19
C ASP A 17 -5.88 34.85 14.45
N TYR A 18 -5.69 33.61 14.88
CA TYR A 18 -6.31 33.10 16.10
C TYR A 18 -5.42 32.10 16.82
N TYR A 19 -5.69 31.97 18.13
CA TYR A 19 -5.15 30.93 18.98
C TYR A 19 -6.29 30.03 19.46
N ILE A 20 -5.90 28.80 19.78
CA ILE A 20 -6.73 27.85 20.51
C ILE A 20 -6.00 27.54 21.81
N PHE A 21 -6.68 27.73 22.93
CA PHE A 21 -6.21 27.41 24.27
C PHE A 21 -6.96 26.19 24.81
N GLU A 22 -6.27 25.34 25.56
CA GLU A 22 -6.86 24.25 26.36
C GLU A 22 -6.79 24.71 27.82
N ALA A 23 -7.94 24.95 28.44
CA ALA A 23 -8.06 25.29 29.85
C ALA A 23 -8.45 24.04 30.65
N THR A 24 -7.84 23.83 31.81
CA THR A 24 -8.20 22.72 32.71
C THR A 24 -8.61 23.32 34.05
N SER A 25 -9.84 23.02 34.48
CA SER A 25 -10.36 23.45 35.77
C SER A 25 -9.54 22.84 36.91
N LYS A 26 -9.09 23.68 37.84
CA LYS A 26 -8.36 23.22 39.02
C LYS A 26 -9.25 22.50 40.04
N ALA A 27 -10.57 22.73 40.00
CA ALA A 27 -11.50 22.18 40.98
C ALA A 27 -11.90 20.73 40.68
N ASN A 28 -12.11 20.40 39.41
CA ASN A 28 -12.65 19.11 38.98
C ASN A 28 -11.90 18.50 37.78
N GLY A 29 -10.85 19.14 37.29
CA GLY A 29 -10.05 18.65 36.16
C GLY A 29 -10.75 18.72 34.80
N THR A 30 -11.93 19.31 34.69
CA THR A 30 -12.65 19.40 33.41
C THR A 30 -11.88 20.27 32.42
N LYS A 31 -11.79 19.82 31.18
CA LYS A 31 -11.11 20.53 30.10
C LYS A 31 -12.09 21.33 29.27
N GLU A 32 -11.69 22.54 28.92
CA GLU A 32 -12.42 23.43 28.03
C GLU A 32 -11.48 23.94 26.93
N ILE A 33 -12.03 24.18 25.74
CA ILE A 33 -11.31 24.69 24.59
C ILE A 33 -11.77 26.11 24.34
N ILE A 34 -10.83 27.05 24.22
CA ILE A 34 -11.12 28.45 23.95
C ILE A 34 -10.45 28.84 22.62
N GLN A 35 -11.24 29.06 21.58
CA GLN A 35 -10.80 29.61 20.31
C GLN A 35 -11.03 31.12 20.29
N CYS A 36 -9.97 31.89 20.11
CA CYS A 36 -10.10 33.34 20.08
C CYS A 36 -9.12 34.04 19.14
N GLY A 37 -9.55 35.19 18.61
CA GLY A 37 -8.68 36.06 17.81
C GLY A 37 -7.57 36.72 18.65
N MET A 38 -6.63 37.37 17.97
CA MET A 38 -5.42 37.92 18.61
C MET A 38 -5.66 38.90 19.77
N GLY A 39 -6.80 39.60 19.81
CA GLY A 39 -7.15 40.48 20.93
C GLY A 39 -7.14 39.74 22.27
N ALA A 40 -8.07 38.78 22.42
CA ALA A 40 -8.16 37.96 23.63
C ALA A 40 -6.95 37.01 23.80
N ALA A 41 -6.36 36.53 22.69
CA ALA A 41 -5.20 35.65 22.77
C ALA A 41 -3.98 36.32 23.44
N ARG A 42 -3.75 37.62 23.20
CA ARG A 42 -2.66 38.37 23.86
C ARG A 42 -2.83 38.42 25.36
N ASP A 43 -4.06 38.60 25.84
CA ASP A 43 -4.35 38.62 27.27
C ASP A 43 -4.10 37.25 27.90
N PHE A 44 -4.54 36.16 27.26
CA PHE A 44 -4.23 34.80 27.71
C PHE A 44 -2.73 34.51 27.73
N LEU A 45 -1.99 34.88 26.68
CA LEU A 45 -0.54 34.70 26.62
C LEU A 45 0.19 35.45 27.73
N LYS A 46 -0.26 36.67 28.07
CA LYS A 46 0.25 37.45 29.19
C LYS A 46 -0.02 36.76 30.53
N LEU A 47 -1.22 36.21 30.74
CA LEU A 47 -1.57 35.43 31.94
C LEU A 47 -0.73 34.15 32.06
N LEU A 48 -0.47 33.46 30.95
CA LEU A 48 0.36 32.27 30.89
C LEU A 48 1.87 32.59 31.00
N LYS A 49 2.26 33.87 30.95
CA LYS A 49 3.65 34.32 30.83
C LYS A 49 4.38 33.61 29.68
N HIS A 50 3.70 33.48 28.54
CA HIS A 50 4.17 32.76 27.37
C HIS A 50 4.24 33.70 26.16
N GLU A 51 5.36 33.71 25.42
CA GLU A 51 5.59 34.66 24.31
C GLU A 51 4.69 34.42 23.08
N GLY A 52 4.09 33.24 22.99
CA GLY A 52 3.24 32.81 21.89
C GLY A 52 3.89 31.68 21.09
N LEU A 53 3.07 30.89 20.41
CA LEU A 53 3.56 29.83 19.53
C LEU A 53 3.68 30.37 18.10
N PRO A 54 4.66 29.93 17.30
CA PRO A 54 4.73 30.31 15.90
C PRO A 54 3.40 29.98 15.19
N LEU A 55 2.81 30.99 14.55
CA LEU A 55 1.61 30.81 13.73
C LEU A 55 1.93 29.93 12.53
N PHE A 56 1.07 28.96 12.23
CA PHE A 56 1.11 28.26 10.95
C PHE A 56 0.39 29.12 9.92
N ASN A 57 1.17 29.87 9.14
CA ASN A 57 0.62 30.68 8.04
C ASN A 57 0.81 29.95 6.70
N PRO A 58 -0.27 29.41 6.10
CA PRO A 58 -0.22 28.75 4.80
C PRO A 58 -0.15 29.75 3.62
N LEU A 59 -0.41 31.04 3.84
CA LEU A 59 -0.48 32.07 2.82
C LEU A 59 0.86 32.80 2.67
N HIS A 60 1.15 33.29 1.47
CA HIS A 60 2.13 34.36 1.30
C HIS A 60 1.60 35.62 1.98
N ARG A 61 2.48 36.40 2.64
CA ARG A 61 2.05 37.69 3.20
C ARG A 61 1.76 38.62 2.02
N ASP A 62 0.49 39.02 1.86
CA ASP A 62 0.18 40.24 1.11
C ASP A 62 0.87 41.40 1.83
N GLY A 63 1.59 42.23 1.07
CA GLY A 63 2.19 43.48 1.56
C GLY A 63 1.15 44.55 1.88
N GLY A 64 0.08 44.20 2.61
CA GLY A 64 -1.03 45.08 3.00
C GLY A 64 -1.08 45.30 4.50
N ALA A 65 -1.08 46.56 4.91
CA ALA A 65 -0.99 47.04 6.29
C ALA A 65 -1.96 46.37 7.27
N GLY A 66 -1.44 45.92 8.43
CA GLY A 66 -2.27 45.41 9.52
C GLY A 66 -1.53 44.77 10.69
N GLY A 67 -0.81 45.58 11.48
CA GLY A 67 -0.44 45.23 12.86
C GLY A 67 1.01 44.81 13.08
N ASN A 68 1.87 45.80 13.39
CA ASN A 68 3.19 45.62 13.98
C ASN A 68 3.10 44.75 15.25
N LEU A 69 3.58 43.52 15.18
CA LEU A 69 4.43 42.97 16.22
C LEU A 69 5.84 43.23 15.73
N GLU A 70 6.52 44.18 16.39
CA GLU A 70 7.91 44.54 16.14
C GLU A 70 8.76 43.27 16.04
N ALA A 71 9.16 42.93 14.82
CA ALA A 71 10.25 42.01 14.59
C ALA A 71 11.52 42.76 14.99
N GLY A 72 11.99 42.52 16.21
CA GLY A 72 13.28 43.05 16.66
C GLY A 72 14.38 42.74 15.64
N GLU A 73 15.19 43.75 15.35
CA GLU A 73 16.38 43.68 14.52
C GLU A 73 17.32 42.55 14.98
N GLY A 74 17.21 41.40 14.32
CA GLY A 74 18.07 40.24 14.59
C GLY A 74 18.12 39.23 13.44
N ASP A 75 17.58 39.58 12.27
CA ASP A 75 17.42 38.65 11.13
C ASP A 75 18.65 38.59 10.22
N LYS A 76 19.84 38.43 10.83
CA LYS A 76 21.06 38.00 10.15
C LYS A 76 21.66 36.79 10.86
N LYS A 77 20.91 35.69 10.84
CA LYS A 77 21.41 34.31 10.86
C LYS A 77 20.19 33.41 10.68
N ARG A 78 19.95 32.91 9.45
CA ARG A 78 19.07 31.76 9.19
C ARG A 78 19.55 30.59 10.06
N LYS A 79 19.07 30.50 11.31
CA LYS A 79 19.26 29.33 12.17
C LYS A 79 18.65 28.16 11.39
N LYS A 80 19.51 27.22 10.98
CA LYS A 80 19.12 25.97 10.32
C LYS A 80 17.96 25.37 11.12
N SER A 81 16.80 25.19 10.47
CA SER A 81 15.55 24.75 11.08
C SER A 81 15.80 23.58 12.05
N GLU A 82 15.35 23.70 13.31
CA GLU A 82 15.43 22.62 14.30
C GLU A 82 14.66 21.35 13.90
N TRP A 83 13.87 21.40 12.83
CA TRP A 83 13.04 20.28 12.42
C TRP A 83 13.80 19.24 11.59
N ASN A 84 13.58 17.98 11.93
CA ASN A 84 13.78 16.90 10.98
C ASN A 84 12.87 17.11 9.74
N PRO A 85 13.37 16.94 8.51
CA PRO A 85 12.57 17.19 7.30
C PRO A 85 11.28 16.37 7.21
N VAL A 86 11.30 15.10 7.65
CA VAL A 86 10.12 14.21 7.64
C VAL A 86 9.11 14.66 8.72
N ALA A 87 9.61 15.06 9.90
CA ALA A 87 8.76 15.63 10.94
C ALA A 87 8.10 16.94 10.46
N LYS A 88 8.86 17.78 9.75
CA LYS A 88 8.34 19.05 9.21
C LYS A 88 7.23 18.82 8.18
N GLN A 89 7.43 17.91 7.23
CA GLN A 89 6.38 17.57 6.27
C GLN A 89 5.16 16.94 6.97
N SER A 90 5.37 16.09 7.98
CA SER A 90 4.27 15.49 8.76
C SER A 90 3.46 16.55 9.50
N TYR A 91 4.14 17.51 10.14
CA TYR A 91 3.51 18.65 10.78
C TYR A 91 2.69 19.47 9.79
N ASN A 92 3.28 19.86 8.66
CA ASN A 92 2.57 20.64 7.63
C ASN A 92 1.33 19.88 7.13
N ALA A 93 1.42 18.57 6.90
CA ALA A 93 0.30 17.75 6.48
C ALA A 93 -0.83 17.75 7.52
N ILE A 94 -0.52 17.55 8.80
CA ILE A 94 -1.50 17.60 9.89
C ILE A 94 -2.15 18.98 9.98
N MET A 95 -1.36 20.06 9.85
CA MET A 95 -1.89 21.42 9.87
C MET A 95 -2.85 21.68 8.71
N TRP A 96 -2.54 21.20 7.51
CA TRP A 96 -3.46 21.26 6.37
C TRP A 96 -4.75 20.51 6.61
N LEU A 97 -4.71 19.33 7.22
CA LEU A 97 -5.91 18.58 7.58
C LEU A 97 -6.76 19.30 8.63
N ILE A 98 -6.13 19.90 9.66
CA ILE A 98 -6.83 20.69 10.67
C ILE A 98 -7.57 21.86 10.01
N ILE A 99 -6.92 22.54 9.06
CA ILE A 99 -7.48 23.68 8.35
C ILE A 99 -8.58 23.26 7.37
N ALA A 100 -8.34 22.21 6.58
CA ALA A 100 -9.26 21.76 5.54
C ALA A 100 -10.56 21.18 6.12
N TRP A 101 -10.47 20.52 7.29
CA TRP A 101 -11.61 19.86 7.92
C TRP A 101 -12.19 20.64 9.09
N ASP A 102 -11.70 21.86 9.36
CA ASP A 102 -12.09 22.64 10.54
C ASP A 102 -12.03 21.79 11.83
N ALA A 103 -10.93 21.05 11.98
CA ALA A 103 -10.83 20.05 13.04
C ALA A 103 -10.79 20.70 14.43
N LYS A 104 -11.51 20.11 15.38
CA LYS A 104 -11.55 20.57 16.76
C LYS A 104 -10.34 20.05 17.57
N PRO A 105 -9.92 20.75 18.63
CA PRO A 105 -8.73 20.39 19.43
C PRO A 105 -8.78 19.06 20.19
N ASP A 106 -9.99 18.55 20.44
CA ASP A 106 -10.25 17.24 21.02
C ASP A 106 -10.12 16.08 20.00
N THR A 107 -9.85 16.40 18.73
CA THR A 107 -9.69 15.38 17.70
C THR A 107 -8.30 14.72 17.75
N PRO A 108 -8.19 13.46 17.26
CA PRO A 108 -6.89 12.77 17.15
C PRO A 108 -5.82 13.51 16.34
N LEU A 109 -6.19 14.48 15.48
CA LEU A 109 -5.25 15.30 14.72
C LEU A 109 -4.44 16.23 15.61
N PHE A 110 -5.04 16.79 16.66
CA PHE A 110 -4.33 17.70 17.58
C PHE A 110 -3.40 16.94 18.51
N GLU A 111 -3.82 15.79 19.01
CA GLU A 111 -2.93 14.87 19.74
C GLU A 111 -1.74 14.46 18.87
N PHE A 112 -1.99 14.15 17.60
CA PHE A 112 -0.90 13.80 16.69
C PHE A 112 0.03 14.98 16.37
N ARG A 113 -0.53 16.19 16.23
CA ARG A 113 0.26 17.44 16.11
C ARG A 113 1.16 17.64 17.34
N LYS A 114 0.63 17.49 18.56
CA LYS A 114 1.38 17.65 19.82
C LYS A 114 2.60 16.71 19.83
N ASP A 115 2.39 15.44 19.49
CA ASP A 115 3.46 14.43 19.41
C ASP A 115 4.54 14.77 18.37
N ILE A 116 4.16 15.19 17.15
CA ILE A 116 5.12 15.58 16.10
C ILE A 116 5.94 16.81 16.52
N VAL A 117 5.32 17.78 17.19
CA VAL A 117 6.01 18.98 17.69
C VAL A 117 6.98 18.63 18.82
N HIS A 118 6.57 17.74 19.73
CA HIS A 118 7.42 17.30 20.84
C HIS A 118 8.71 16.62 20.33
N TYR A 119 8.59 15.75 19.32
CA TYR A 119 9.72 15.05 18.72
C TYR A 119 10.26 15.71 17.43
N LYS A 120 10.05 17.02 17.24
CA LYS A 120 10.35 17.73 15.98
C LYS A 120 11.76 17.55 15.42
N LYS A 121 12.75 17.31 16.29
CA LYS A 121 14.18 17.10 15.94
C LYS A 121 14.47 15.71 15.37
N TYR A 122 13.58 14.75 15.56
CA TYR A 122 13.78 13.35 15.20
C TYR A 122 12.93 12.95 13.99
N LYS A 123 13.40 11.97 13.22
CA LYS A 123 12.59 11.37 12.16
C LYS A 123 11.42 10.61 12.80
N PRO A 124 10.15 10.90 12.46
CA PRO A 124 9.02 10.13 12.96
C PRO A 124 9.11 8.67 12.52
N PHE A 125 8.62 7.75 13.34
CA PHE A 125 8.46 6.35 12.94
C PHE A 125 7.54 6.24 11.71
N ASP A 126 7.82 5.26 10.83
CA ASP A 126 7.06 5.06 9.59
C ASP A 126 5.55 4.92 9.84
N TRP A 127 5.13 4.29 10.94
CA TRP A 127 3.72 4.13 11.29
C TRP A 127 3.05 5.46 11.66
N LYS A 128 3.78 6.40 12.26
CA LYS A 128 3.28 7.77 12.52
C LYS A 128 3.02 8.48 11.19
N VAL A 129 3.91 8.39 10.22
CA VAL A 129 3.68 8.95 8.88
C VAL A 129 2.48 8.29 8.20
N LYS A 130 2.33 6.96 8.31
CA LYS A 130 1.15 6.24 7.78
C LYS A 130 -0.17 6.64 8.45
N ARG A 131 -0.13 7.11 9.71
CA ARG A 131 -1.32 7.64 10.40
C ARG A 131 -1.89 8.87 9.69
N VAL A 132 -1.05 9.74 9.12
CA VAL A 132 -1.50 10.87 8.26
C VAL A 132 -2.32 10.34 7.08
N ASN A 133 -1.77 9.34 6.38
CA ASN A 133 -2.43 8.74 5.22
C ASN A 133 -3.75 8.03 5.59
N THR A 134 -3.79 7.41 6.77
CA THR A 134 -5.02 6.77 7.30
C THR A 134 -6.10 7.82 7.60
N ALA A 135 -5.72 8.97 8.19
CA ALA A 135 -6.65 10.07 8.41
C ALA A 135 -7.24 10.57 7.09
N ILE A 136 -6.41 10.77 6.06
CA ILE A 136 -6.85 11.18 4.72
C ILE A 136 -7.79 10.14 4.10
N GLN A 137 -7.49 8.84 4.22
CA GLN A 137 -8.36 7.79 3.69
C GLN A 137 -9.75 7.78 4.32
N ASN A 138 -9.83 8.04 5.64
CA ASN A 138 -11.10 8.03 6.36
C ASN A 138 -11.88 9.34 6.22
N GLY A 139 -11.21 10.49 6.18
CA GLY A 139 -11.84 11.82 6.17
C GLY A 139 -11.86 12.53 4.81
N GLY A 140 -11.00 12.14 3.87
CA GLY A 140 -10.74 12.84 2.62
C GLY A 140 -11.73 12.54 1.48
N ARG A 141 -12.74 11.69 1.70
CA ARG A 141 -13.79 11.35 0.70
C ARG A 141 -13.21 10.91 -0.66
N GLY A 142 -12.15 10.11 -0.64
CA GLY A 142 -11.46 9.62 -1.83
C GLY A 142 -10.39 10.57 -2.40
N LYS A 143 -10.26 11.79 -1.86
CA LYS A 143 -9.23 12.76 -2.27
C LYS A 143 -7.92 12.55 -1.52
N THR A 144 -6.82 12.83 -2.20
CA THR A 144 -5.47 12.95 -1.64
C THR A 144 -5.32 14.29 -0.91
N LEU A 145 -4.29 14.40 -0.06
CA LEU A 145 -3.96 15.68 0.59
C LEU A 145 -3.68 16.79 -0.41
N SER A 146 -2.99 16.48 -1.53
CA SER A 146 -2.68 17.46 -2.57
C SER A 146 -3.95 17.96 -3.25
N GLU A 147 -4.92 17.09 -3.53
CA GLU A 147 -6.21 17.50 -4.11
C GLU A 147 -7.00 18.38 -3.13
N ILE A 148 -7.04 18.01 -1.84
CA ILE A 148 -7.65 18.83 -0.78
C ILE A 148 -7.00 20.22 -0.71
N ILE A 149 -5.66 20.31 -0.78
CA ILE A 149 -4.94 21.58 -0.76
C ILE A 149 -5.19 22.38 -2.04
N ASN A 150 -5.27 21.73 -3.20
CA ASN A 150 -5.55 22.40 -4.48
C ASN A 150 -6.93 23.03 -4.51
N GLU A 151 -7.93 22.43 -3.86
CA GLU A 151 -9.26 23.06 -3.69
C GLU A 151 -9.18 24.34 -2.86
N LEU A 152 -8.34 24.36 -1.82
CA LEU A 152 -8.09 25.56 -1.03
C LEU A 152 -7.27 26.61 -1.78
N ARG A 153 -6.50 26.21 -2.80
CA ARG A 153 -5.70 27.12 -3.63
C ARG A 153 -6.57 28.03 -4.49
N THR A 154 -7.79 27.60 -4.84
CA THR A 154 -8.76 28.43 -5.58
C THR A 154 -9.17 29.62 -4.72
N GLY A 155 -8.51 30.77 -4.91
CA GLY A 155 -8.75 32.00 -4.16
C GLY A 155 -7.78 32.25 -2.99
N ASN A 156 -6.68 31.51 -2.87
CA ASN A 156 -5.64 31.76 -1.87
C ASN A 156 -4.24 31.61 -2.47
N ASP A 157 -3.33 32.56 -2.20
CA ASP A 157 -1.92 32.44 -2.57
C ASP A 157 -1.13 31.61 -1.54
N LEU A 158 -0.99 30.31 -1.83
CA LEU A 158 -0.44 29.33 -0.89
C LEU A 158 1.08 29.21 -1.01
N ARG A 159 1.72 29.08 0.14
CA ARG A 159 3.16 28.80 0.25
C ARG A 159 3.52 27.39 -0.21
N GLU A 160 4.23 27.30 -1.33
CA GLU A 160 4.65 26.02 -1.90
C GLU A 160 5.57 25.20 -0.99
N ASP A 161 6.39 25.83 -0.14
CA ASP A 161 7.26 25.11 0.81
C ASP A 161 6.46 24.29 1.85
N LEU A 162 5.21 24.69 2.13
CA LEU A 162 4.31 24.00 3.06
C LEU A 162 3.48 22.89 2.40
N CYS A 163 3.52 22.79 1.07
CA CYS A 163 2.73 21.84 0.27
C CYS A 163 3.58 20.67 -0.27
N ARG A 164 4.87 20.58 0.09
CA ARG A 164 5.77 19.50 -0.34
C ARG A 164 5.69 18.31 0.62
N PHE A 165 5.30 17.14 0.10
CA PHE A 165 5.15 15.90 0.87
C PHE A 165 5.95 14.71 0.30
N ASN A 166 6.97 14.96 -0.53
CA ASN A 166 7.77 13.92 -1.18
C ASN A 166 8.40 12.93 -0.19
N LEU A 167 8.88 13.40 0.96
CA LEU A 167 9.49 12.53 1.99
C LEU A 167 8.44 11.65 2.68
N LEU A 168 7.21 12.16 2.86
CA LEU A 168 6.11 11.33 3.37
C LEU A 168 5.71 10.27 2.34
N THR A 169 5.63 10.65 1.07
CA THR A 169 5.38 9.74 -0.05
C THR A 169 6.43 8.62 -0.11
N GLU A 170 7.71 8.93 0.10
CA GLU A 170 8.77 7.92 0.21
C GLU A 170 8.56 6.94 1.37
N VAL A 171 8.20 7.45 2.56
CA VAL A 171 7.92 6.60 3.73
C VAL A 171 6.70 5.70 3.50
N VAL A 172 5.63 6.24 2.90
CA VAL A 172 4.43 5.46 2.54
C VAL A 172 4.76 4.40 1.48
N ASN A 173 5.61 4.74 0.51
CA ASN A 173 6.01 3.83 -0.58
C ASN A 173 7.20 2.92 -0.25
N LYS A 174 7.77 3.00 0.96
CA LYS A 174 8.96 2.22 1.37
C LYS A 174 8.83 0.72 1.06
N TRP A 175 7.64 0.14 1.25
CA TRP A 175 7.38 -1.27 0.95
C TRP A 175 7.40 -1.58 -0.56
N ARG A 176 6.84 -0.69 -1.39
CA ARG A 176 6.95 -0.79 -2.86
C ARG A 176 8.40 -0.64 -3.30
N ASN A 177 9.14 0.29 -2.69
CA ASN A 177 10.56 0.46 -2.99
C ASN A 177 11.37 -0.79 -2.63
N ARG A 178 11.01 -1.51 -1.54
CA ARG A 178 11.65 -2.78 -1.22
C ARG A 178 11.45 -3.82 -2.32
N TYR A 179 10.23 -3.97 -2.85
CA TYR A 179 9.96 -4.85 -4.00
C TYR A 179 10.75 -4.45 -5.24
N LYS A 180 10.86 -3.15 -5.52
CA LYS A 180 11.59 -2.65 -6.69
C LYS A 180 13.09 -2.95 -6.64
N ASN A 181 13.68 -3.00 -5.45
CA ASN A 181 15.13 -3.11 -5.24
C ASN A 181 15.58 -4.52 -4.82
N ARG A 182 14.71 -5.53 -4.92
CA ARG A 182 15.01 -6.91 -4.57
C ARG A 182 14.58 -7.81 -5.72
N ASN A 183 15.52 -8.60 -6.22
CA ASN A 183 15.29 -9.52 -7.34
C ASN A 183 14.64 -10.84 -6.92
N ASP A 184 14.66 -11.17 -5.63
CA ASP A 184 14.19 -12.46 -5.08
C ASP A 184 12.74 -12.42 -4.56
N ILE A 185 12.03 -11.31 -4.70
CA ILE A 185 10.63 -11.17 -4.26
C ILE A 185 9.75 -10.62 -5.39
N SER A 186 8.50 -11.07 -5.42
CA SER A 186 7.54 -10.68 -6.45
C SER A 186 6.33 -9.94 -5.85
N SER A 187 5.83 -8.94 -6.58
CA SER A 187 4.52 -8.33 -6.29
C SER A 187 3.36 -9.06 -6.98
N ARG A 188 3.69 -10.13 -7.72
CA ARG A 188 2.78 -10.97 -8.51
C ARG A 188 2.82 -12.41 -8.03
N LEU A 189 1.69 -13.09 -8.13
CA LEU A 189 1.55 -14.52 -7.88
C LEU A 189 1.21 -15.22 -9.19
N THR A 190 1.88 -16.32 -9.51
CA THR A 190 1.76 -17.03 -10.78
C THR A 190 1.02 -18.35 -10.61
N HIS A 191 -0.02 -18.60 -11.40
CA HIS A 191 -0.56 -19.94 -11.61
C HIS A 191 0.03 -20.51 -12.90
N LEU A 192 0.70 -21.65 -12.84
CA LEU A 192 1.17 -22.38 -14.02
C LEU A 192 0.19 -23.50 -14.36
N THR A 193 -0.13 -23.65 -15.64
CA THR A 193 -1.01 -24.72 -16.12
C THR A 193 -0.25 -26.02 -16.28
N LYS A 194 -0.95 -27.13 -16.06
CA LYS A 194 -0.43 -28.50 -16.26
C LYS A 194 -0.85 -29.03 -17.63
N GLY A 195 -0.07 -29.94 -18.18
CA GLY A 195 -0.34 -30.68 -19.42
C GLY A 195 0.82 -31.62 -19.72
N GLU A 196 0.56 -32.77 -20.33
CA GLU A 196 1.62 -33.72 -20.70
C GLU A 196 2.44 -33.15 -21.86
N THR A 197 1.79 -32.39 -22.73
CA THR A 197 2.41 -31.65 -23.82
C THR A 197 2.25 -30.13 -23.67
N ALA A 198 3.04 -29.38 -24.43
CA ALA A 198 2.92 -27.93 -24.47
C ALA A 198 1.57 -27.48 -25.08
N GLU A 199 1.02 -28.21 -26.05
CA GLU A 199 -0.29 -27.92 -26.63
C GLU A 199 -1.43 -28.16 -25.63
N GLU A 200 -1.37 -29.23 -24.83
CA GLU A 200 -2.38 -29.49 -23.78
C GLU A 200 -2.37 -28.42 -22.69
N ALA A 201 -1.17 -28.02 -22.26
CA ALA A 201 -1.03 -26.94 -21.28
C ALA A 201 -1.52 -25.61 -21.85
N PHE A 202 -1.22 -25.32 -23.12
CA PHE A 202 -1.75 -24.15 -23.80
C PHE A 202 -3.28 -24.18 -23.91
N SER A 203 -3.86 -25.33 -24.26
CA SER A 203 -5.33 -25.52 -24.28
C SER A 203 -5.95 -25.29 -22.90
N THR A 204 -5.29 -25.77 -21.84
CA THR A 204 -5.72 -25.52 -20.44
C THR A 204 -5.71 -24.02 -20.11
N LEU A 205 -4.68 -23.29 -20.55
CA LEU A 205 -4.63 -21.83 -20.40
C LEU A 205 -5.80 -21.15 -21.13
N LEU A 206 -6.07 -21.52 -22.39
CA LEU A 206 -7.18 -20.96 -23.16
C LEU A 206 -8.52 -21.17 -22.45
N LYS A 207 -8.76 -22.40 -21.96
CA LYS A 207 -9.96 -22.73 -21.18
C LYS A 207 -10.10 -21.83 -19.94
N ILE A 208 -9.03 -21.66 -19.15
CA ILE A 208 -9.03 -20.78 -17.97
C ILE A 208 -9.39 -19.34 -18.36
N LEU A 209 -8.87 -18.85 -19.48
CA LEU A 209 -9.13 -17.49 -19.95
C LEU A 209 -10.58 -17.34 -20.43
N ASP A 210 -11.13 -18.31 -21.16
CA ASP A 210 -12.52 -18.28 -21.60
C ASP A 210 -13.52 -18.38 -20.46
N GLU A 211 -13.25 -19.27 -19.49
CA GLU A 211 -14.09 -19.46 -18.31
C GLU A 211 -13.86 -18.38 -17.24
N LYS A 212 -12.81 -17.56 -17.39
CA LYS A 212 -12.36 -16.55 -16.41
C LYS A 212 -12.21 -17.11 -14.99
N THR A 213 -11.87 -18.40 -14.91
CA THR A 213 -11.92 -19.17 -13.67
C THR A 213 -10.76 -20.16 -13.59
N ILE A 214 -10.14 -20.24 -12.42
CA ILE A 214 -9.20 -21.31 -12.07
C ILE A 214 -9.84 -22.15 -10.96
N ILE A 215 -9.98 -23.45 -11.22
CA ILE A 215 -10.53 -24.39 -10.24
C ILE A 215 -9.40 -24.96 -9.37
N GLY A 216 -9.64 -25.01 -8.06
CA GLY A 216 -8.69 -25.54 -7.10
C GLY A 216 -8.46 -27.03 -7.26
N SER A 217 -7.22 -27.45 -6.98
CA SER A 217 -6.88 -28.86 -6.87
C SER A 217 -7.46 -29.45 -5.58
N THR A 218 -7.61 -30.77 -5.56
CA THR A 218 -8.05 -31.55 -4.38
C THR A 218 -6.92 -32.49 -3.95
N THR A 219 -7.11 -33.28 -2.89
CA THR A 219 -6.18 -34.37 -2.53
C THR A 219 -6.04 -35.43 -3.63
N LYS A 220 -7.06 -35.62 -4.49
CA LYS A 220 -7.01 -36.60 -5.58
C LYS A 220 -6.31 -36.05 -6.82
N SER A 221 -6.59 -34.79 -7.17
CA SER A 221 -6.05 -34.12 -8.36
C SER A 221 -4.73 -33.37 -8.09
N GLY A 222 -4.31 -33.26 -6.83
CA GLY A 222 -3.08 -32.60 -6.41
C GLY A 222 -2.72 -32.91 -4.96
N PHE A 223 -1.76 -32.18 -4.42
CA PHE A 223 -1.22 -32.41 -3.07
C PHE A 223 -1.90 -31.52 -2.01
N ILE A 224 -3.20 -31.27 -2.17
CA ILE A 224 -3.97 -30.49 -1.18
C ILE A 224 -4.33 -31.37 0.01
N ILE A 225 -4.01 -30.89 1.21
CA ILE A 225 -4.32 -31.55 2.47
C ILE A 225 -5.69 -31.06 2.97
N GLY A 226 -6.53 -31.98 3.42
CA GLY A 226 -7.89 -31.68 3.88
C GLY A 226 -8.93 -31.80 2.76
N SER A 227 -10.19 -31.55 3.10
CA SER A 227 -11.33 -31.68 2.18
C SER A 227 -11.53 -30.48 1.27
N ARG A 228 -10.95 -29.33 1.63
CA ARG A 228 -11.16 -28.06 0.94
C ARG A 228 -10.24 -27.93 -0.27
N PRO A 229 -10.75 -27.78 -1.50
CA PRO A 229 -9.93 -27.55 -2.68
C PRO A 229 -9.16 -26.22 -2.59
N ALA A 230 -8.03 -26.11 -3.29
CA ALA A 230 -7.30 -24.86 -3.38
C ALA A 230 -6.56 -24.66 -4.71
N VAL A 231 -6.57 -23.43 -5.21
CA VAL A 231 -5.76 -22.98 -6.34
C VAL A 231 -4.37 -22.64 -5.85
N CYS A 232 -3.34 -23.31 -6.40
CA CYS A 232 -1.94 -23.10 -6.08
C CYS A 232 -1.35 -21.98 -6.95
N LEU A 233 -0.54 -21.13 -6.32
CA LEU A 233 0.15 -20.00 -6.94
C LEU A 233 1.59 -19.95 -6.42
N GLN A 234 2.51 -19.40 -7.21
CA GLN A 234 3.92 -19.24 -6.84
C GLN A 234 4.26 -17.76 -6.63
N ASP A 235 4.88 -17.44 -5.50
CA ASP A 235 5.41 -16.10 -5.17
C ASP A 235 6.88 -15.96 -5.59
N THR A 236 7.12 -16.29 -6.85
CA THR A 236 8.45 -16.34 -7.45
C THR A 236 8.60 -15.26 -8.53
N PRO A 237 9.76 -14.57 -8.59
CA PRO A 237 10.12 -13.72 -9.71
C PRO A 237 10.09 -14.47 -11.04
N LEU A 238 9.87 -13.77 -12.16
CA LEU A 238 9.80 -14.41 -13.48
C LEU A 238 11.08 -15.15 -13.86
N ASN A 239 12.26 -14.62 -13.50
CA ASN A 239 13.53 -15.32 -13.77
C ASN A 239 13.62 -16.63 -12.98
N ALA A 240 13.19 -16.66 -11.72
CA ALA A 240 13.18 -17.89 -10.92
C ALA A 240 12.18 -18.92 -11.47
N ILE A 241 11.01 -18.46 -11.94
CA ILE A 241 10.05 -19.34 -12.64
C ILE A 241 10.69 -19.93 -13.89
N ALA A 242 11.35 -19.08 -14.68
CA ALA A 242 12.01 -19.49 -15.90
C ALA A 242 13.13 -20.52 -15.62
N GLU A 243 14.00 -20.25 -14.64
CA GLU A 243 15.07 -21.14 -14.18
C GLU A 243 14.53 -22.50 -13.72
N ASN A 244 13.47 -22.53 -12.91
CA ASN A 244 12.82 -23.77 -12.48
C ASN A 244 12.30 -24.59 -13.67
N LEU A 245 11.73 -23.92 -14.67
CA LEU A 245 11.23 -24.57 -15.89
C LEU A 245 12.35 -25.12 -16.78
N LEU A 246 13.52 -24.47 -16.83
CA LEU A 246 14.70 -25.03 -17.50
C LEU A 246 15.22 -26.26 -16.78
N TYR A 247 15.35 -26.19 -15.46
CA TYR A 247 15.82 -27.31 -14.66
C TYR A 247 14.91 -28.54 -14.81
N GLU A 248 13.59 -28.34 -14.75
CA GLU A 248 12.59 -29.37 -15.01
C GLU A 248 12.68 -29.94 -16.44
N LYS A 249 13.10 -29.14 -17.43
CA LYS A 249 13.31 -29.61 -18.81
C LYS A 249 14.57 -30.48 -18.93
N GLU A 250 15.66 -30.13 -18.25
CA GLU A 250 16.89 -30.93 -18.25
C GLU A 250 16.69 -32.25 -17.52
N LEU A 251 16.04 -32.24 -16.34
CA LEU A 251 15.70 -33.47 -15.60
C LEU A 251 14.91 -34.48 -16.46
N ARG A 252 14.02 -34.00 -17.33
CA ARG A 252 13.24 -34.86 -18.26
C ARG A 252 14.10 -35.55 -19.31
N LYS A 253 15.26 -34.98 -19.68
CA LYS A 253 16.17 -35.66 -20.62
C LYS A 253 16.86 -36.85 -19.96
N GLU A 254 17.07 -36.76 -18.65
CA GLU A 254 17.79 -37.77 -17.87
C GLU A 254 16.85 -38.82 -17.26
N THR A 255 15.57 -38.48 -17.07
CA THR A 255 14.59 -39.34 -16.39
C THR A 255 13.26 -39.38 -17.15
N ASN A 256 12.67 -40.57 -17.31
CA ASN A 256 11.32 -40.75 -17.89
C ASN A 256 10.22 -40.35 -16.87
N CYS A 257 10.32 -39.16 -16.31
CA CYS A 257 9.47 -38.65 -15.23
C CYS A 257 8.23 -37.90 -15.77
N LYS A 258 7.16 -37.88 -14.96
CA LYS A 258 5.92 -37.14 -15.28
C LYS A 258 6.15 -35.63 -15.41
N VAL A 259 5.52 -35.00 -16.39
CA VAL A 259 5.53 -33.55 -16.59
C VAL A 259 4.77 -32.85 -15.47
N ARG A 260 5.46 -32.03 -14.66
CA ARG A 260 4.85 -31.29 -13.55
C ARG A 260 4.27 -29.94 -13.98
N TYR A 261 5.02 -29.17 -14.75
CA TYR A 261 4.63 -27.83 -15.21
C TYR A 261 5.06 -27.58 -16.66
N CYS A 262 4.19 -26.89 -17.39
CA CYS A 262 4.45 -26.36 -18.73
C CYS A 262 4.50 -24.83 -18.66
N VAL A 263 5.13 -24.20 -19.64
CA VAL A 263 5.50 -22.77 -19.64
C VAL A 263 4.29 -21.88 -20.02
N PHE A 264 3.14 -22.11 -19.39
CA PHE A 264 1.90 -21.37 -19.62
C PHE A 264 1.22 -21.08 -18.29
N GLY A 265 0.53 -19.94 -18.21
CA GLY A 265 -0.09 -19.56 -16.95
C GLY A 265 -0.69 -18.16 -16.93
N VAL A 266 -1.13 -17.76 -15.74
CA VAL A 266 -1.64 -16.42 -15.47
C VAL A 266 -1.02 -15.84 -14.20
N ARG A 267 -0.78 -14.54 -14.19
CA ARG A 267 -0.19 -13.81 -13.06
C ARG A 267 -1.15 -12.76 -12.52
N PHE A 268 -1.29 -12.74 -11.20
CA PHE A 268 -2.18 -11.85 -10.47
C PHE A 268 -1.40 -10.85 -9.61
N ASN A 269 -2.00 -9.70 -9.33
CA ASN A 269 -1.45 -8.85 -8.27
C ASN A 269 -1.64 -9.53 -6.90
N LYS A 270 -0.56 -9.61 -6.11
CA LYS A 270 -0.59 -10.25 -4.78
C LYS A 270 -1.65 -9.66 -3.83
N ARG A 271 -1.91 -8.35 -3.93
CA ARG A 271 -2.95 -7.68 -3.13
C ARG A 271 -4.35 -8.13 -3.52
N GLN A 272 -4.60 -8.43 -4.79
CA GLN A 272 -5.91 -8.92 -5.26
C GLN A 272 -6.15 -10.33 -4.73
N ILE A 273 -5.17 -11.22 -4.87
CA ILE A 273 -5.24 -12.59 -4.32
C ILE A 273 -5.46 -12.58 -2.81
N PHE A 274 -4.77 -11.71 -2.07
CA PHE A 274 -4.98 -11.60 -0.62
C PHE A 274 -6.42 -11.21 -0.25
N LYS A 275 -7.05 -10.30 -1.02
CA LYS A 275 -8.46 -9.91 -0.85
C LYS A 275 -9.43 -11.05 -1.17
N MET A 276 -9.06 -11.94 -2.10
CA MET A 276 -9.82 -13.15 -2.44
C MET A 276 -9.65 -14.28 -1.38
N GLY A 277 -9.00 -14.02 -0.26
CA GLY A 277 -8.74 -15.01 0.78
C GLY A 277 -7.45 -15.82 0.57
N GLY A 278 -6.66 -15.50 -0.47
CA GLY A 278 -5.39 -16.17 -0.72
C GLY A 278 -4.35 -15.91 0.36
N ARG A 279 -3.61 -16.95 0.74
CA ARG A 279 -2.59 -16.90 1.80
C ARG A 279 -1.33 -17.67 1.39
N PRO A 280 -0.16 -17.31 1.93
CA PRO A 280 1.00 -18.19 1.85
C PRO A 280 0.70 -19.52 2.56
N VAL A 281 1.25 -20.61 2.04
CA VAL A 281 1.19 -21.92 2.68
C VAL A 281 2.01 -21.95 3.97
N ILE A 282 1.81 -22.98 4.76
CA ILE A 282 2.59 -23.32 5.95
C ILE A 282 3.38 -24.57 5.60
N TYR A 283 4.70 -24.42 5.47
CA TYR A 283 5.63 -25.52 5.30
C TYR A 283 5.98 -26.09 6.66
N GLU A 284 5.45 -27.26 6.98
CA GLU A 284 5.66 -27.95 8.25
C GLU A 284 5.20 -29.42 8.12
N GLU A 285 5.56 -30.25 9.10
CA GLU A 285 5.07 -31.62 9.20
C GLU A 285 3.54 -31.66 9.25
N LYS A 286 2.97 -32.47 8.36
CA LYS A 286 1.54 -32.50 8.08
C LYS A 286 0.69 -32.84 9.29
N GLU A 287 1.01 -33.89 10.04
CA GLU A 287 0.16 -34.37 11.13
C GLU A 287 0.28 -33.45 12.36
N LEU A 288 1.45 -32.87 12.62
CA LEU A 288 1.67 -31.78 13.57
C LEU A 288 0.79 -30.58 13.24
N MET A 289 0.84 -30.06 12.01
CA MET A 289 0.02 -28.89 11.65
C MET A 289 -1.47 -29.18 11.67
N LYS A 290 -1.90 -30.38 11.29
CA LYS A 290 -3.30 -30.79 11.40
C LYS A 290 -3.82 -30.77 12.84
N SER A 291 -2.95 -31.04 13.82
CA SER A 291 -3.31 -30.98 15.25
C SER A 291 -3.47 -29.55 15.76
N GLN A 292 -2.82 -28.57 15.11
CA GLN A 292 -2.83 -27.16 15.51
C GLN A 292 -3.84 -26.31 14.73
N LEU A 293 -4.19 -26.70 13.50
CA LEU A 293 -5.11 -25.97 12.64
C LEU A 293 -6.51 -26.62 12.62
N SER A 294 -7.53 -25.77 12.49
CA SER A 294 -8.88 -26.24 12.16
C SER A 294 -8.87 -26.98 10.82
N LYS A 295 -9.76 -27.98 10.68
CA LYS A 295 -9.87 -28.81 9.47
C LYS A 295 -10.09 -27.98 8.20
N ASP A 296 -10.79 -26.86 8.31
CA ASP A 296 -11.08 -25.95 7.19
C ASP A 296 -9.87 -25.13 6.71
N GLU A 297 -8.76 -25.15 7.45
CA GLU A 297 -7.51 -24.46 7.12
C GLU A 297 -6.41 -25.42 6.64
N HIS A 298 -6.68 -26.74 6.64
CA HIS A 298 -5.70 -27.76 6.24
C HIS A 298 -5.18 -27.59 4.81
N TRP A 299 -5.97 -26.94 3.94
CA TRP A 299 -5.56 -26.60 2.57
C TRP A 299 -4.32 -25.71 2.51
N ARG A 300 -3.93 -25.06 3.61
CA ARG A 300 -2.72 -24.24 3.68
C ARG A 300 -1.45 -25.04 3.98
N ILE A 301 -1.57 -26.30 4.35
CA ILE A 301 -0.43 -27.14 4.74
C ILE A 301 0.27 -27.64 3.48
N VAL A 302 1.59 -27.53 3.47
CA VAL A 302 2.50 -28.23 2.55
C VAL A 302 3.45 -29.03 3.40
N ASN A 303 3.47 -30.36 3.20
CA ASN A 303 4.35 -31.21 4.00
C ASN A 303 5.81 -30.83 3.76
N TYR A 304 6.54 -30.69 4.86
CA TYR A 304 7.96 -30.35 4.85
C TYR A 304 8.68 -31.29 5.82
N ASP A 305 9.66 -32.03 5.31
CA ASP A 305 10.41 -33.01 6.10
C ASP A 305 11.84 -33.16 5.55
N LEU A 306 12.82 -32.83 6.37
CA LEU A 306 14.25 -32.94 6.04
C LEU A 306 14.96 -34.03 6.86
N ASN A 307 14.25 -34.84 7.64
CA ASN A 307 14.86 -35.81 8.55
C ASN A 307 15.46 -37.01 7.82
N ASP A 308 14.81 -37.46 6.75
CA ASP A 308 15.29 -38.56 5.90
C ASP A 308 16.00 -38.00 4.66
N LYS A 309 17.33 -38.15 4.60
CA LYS A 309 18.15 -37.68 3.48
C LYS A 309 17.76 -38.31 2.14
N ASP A 310 17.22 -39.53 2.15
CA ASP A 310 16.83 -40.24 0.93
C ASP A 310 15.38 -39.92 0.52
N LYS A 311 14.60 -39.30 1.42
CA LYS A 311 13.18 -38.96 1.20
C LYS A 311 12.84 -37.53 1.60
N MET A 312 13.75 -36.59 1.37
CA MET A 312 13.53 -35.18 1.67
C MET A 312 12.30 -34.64 0.93
N ILE A 313 11.43 -33.93 1.66
CA ILE A 313 10.27 -33.24 1.11
C ILE A 313 10.48 -31.74 1.34
N ASP A 314 10.92 -31.03 0.31
CA ASP A 314 11.15 -29.59 0.34
C ASP A 314 10.59 -28.89 -0.90
N TRP A 315 9.51 -28.13 -0.69
CA TRP A 315 8.84 -27.32 -1.71
C TRP A 315 8.95 -25.81 -1.42
N THR A 316 9.84 -25.41 -0.52
CA THR A 316 9.97 -24.00 -0.07
C THR A 316 10.44 -23.08 -1.20
N HIS A 317 11.16 -23.62 -2.18
CA HIS A 317 11.60 -22.90 -3.38
C HIS A 317 10.44 -22.39 -4.25
N GLU A 318 9.26 -23.04 -4.21
CA GLU A 318 8.07 -22.58 -4.94
C GLU A 318 7.38 -21.37 -4.29
N ARG A 319 7.65 -21.10 -3.01
CA ARG A 319 7.04 -20.02 -2.22
C ARG A 319 5.52 -19.97 -2.40
N GLU A 320 4.89 -21.11 -2.16
CA GLU A 320 3.52 -21.37 -2.57
C GLU A 320 2.52 -20.48 -1.82
N TRP A 321 1.54 -19.99 -2.57
CA TRP A 321 0.32 -19.37 -2.09
C TRP A 321 -0.85 -20.22 -2.53
N ARG A 322 -1.91 -20.23 -1.72
CA ARG A 322 -3.15 -20.92 -2.06
C ARG A 322 -4.35 -20.00 -1.91
N VAL A 323 -5.35 -20.19 -2.78
CA VAL A 323 -6.70 -19.60 -2.66
C VAL A 323 -7.70 -20.74 -2.52
N PRO A 324 -8.59 -20.73 -1.53
CA PRO A 324 -9.56 -21.82 -1.37
C PRO A 324 -10.58 -21.85 -2.51
N GLU A 325 -11.06 -23.05 -2.84
CA GLU A 325 -12.04 -23.35 -3.88
C GLU A 325 -11.59 -23.01 -5.31
N LYS A 326 -11.69 -21.74 -5.70
CA LYS A 326 -11.48 -21.26 -7.06
C LYS A 326 -11.07 -19.80 -7.07
N ILE A 327 -10.50 -19.35 -8.19
CA ILE A 327 -10.24 -17.94 -8.48
C ILE A 327 -11.11 -17.54 -9.66
N GLU A 328 -11.95 -16.53 -9.49
CA GLU A 328 -12.66 -15.86 -10.58
C GLU A 328 -12.00 -14.49 -10.84
N PHE A 329 -11.86 -14.11 -12.11
CA PHE A 329 -11.11 -12.91 -12.46
C PHE A 329 -11.63 -12.18 -13.71
N ASP A 330 -11.41 -10.87 -13.76
CA ASP A 330 -11.48 -10.09 -14.99
C ASP A 330 -10.12 -10.07 -15.68
N TYR A 331 -10.09 -9.90 -17.01
CA TYR A 331 -8.86 -9.81 -17.79
C TYR A 331 -7.93 -8.70 -17.31
N LYS A 332 -8.47 -7.53 -16.94
CA LYS A 332 -7.72 -6.41 -16.33
C LYS A 332 -6.99 -6.74 -15.02
N ASN A 333 -7.22 -7.91 -14.43
CA ASN A 333 -6.56 -8.33 -13.20
C ASN A 333 -5.37 -9.27 -13.46
N ILE A 334 -5.16 -9.72 -14.70
CA ILE A 334 -4.16 -10.73 -15.03
C ILE A 334 -3.11 -10.22 -16.01
N GLU A 335 -1.98 -10.93 -16.00
CA GLU A 335 -1.02 -11.03 -17.09
C GLU A 335 -1.02 -12.48 -17.56
N VAL A 336 -0.87 -12.71 -18.87
CA VAL A 336 -0.81 -14.06 -19.45
C VAL A 336 0.65 -14.46 -19.67
N LEU A 337 1.00 -15.72 -19.38
CA LEU A 337 2.33 -16.27 -19.62
C LEU A 337 2.23 -17.29 -20.74
N VAL A 338 3.11 -17.16 -21.74
CA VAL A 338 3.24 -18.10 -22.86
C VAL A 338 4.69 -18.55 -23.02
N ALA A 339 4.86 -19.76 -23.53
CA ALA A 339 6.16 -20.42 -23.58
C ALA A 339 7.16 -19.74 -24.51
N SER A 340 6.69 -19.29 -25.66
CA SER A 340 7.54 -18.78 -26.74
C SER A 340 6.76 -17.87 -27.69
N ASN A 341 7.48 -17.19 -28.59
CA ASN A 341 6.87 -16.38 -29.64
C ASN A 341 5.93 -17.17 -30.56
N ILE A 342 6.12 -18.49 -30.71
CA ILE A 342 5.19 -19.35 -31.47
C ILE A 342 3.83 -19.37 -30.76
N TYR A 343 3.83 -19.59 -29.44
CA TYR A 343 2.58 -19.61 -28.66
C TYR A 343 1.97 -18.23 -28.45
N TYR A 344 2.79 -17.18 -28.42
CA TYR A 344 2.28 -15.82 -28.50
C TYR A 344 1.44 -15.62 -29.77
N LYS A 345 1.97 -15.98 -30.94
CA LYS A 345 1.23 -15.90 -32.21
C LYS A 345 -0.04 -16.75 -32.19
N LYS A 346 0.05 -18.00 -31.73
CA LYS A 346 -1.11 -18.88 -31.57
C LYS A 346 -2.20 -18.27 -30.67
N PHE A 347 -1.81 -17.61 -29.57
CA PHE A 347 -2.75 -16.94 -28.67
C PHE A 347 -3.44 -15.75 -29.36
N ILE A 348 -2.70 -14.94 -30.11
CA ILE A 348 -3.29 -13.84 -30.90
C ILE A 348 -4.24 -14.39 -31.97
N GLU A 349 -3.84 -15.41 -32.72
CA GLU A 349 -4.66 -16.07 -33.74
C GLU A 349 -5.94 -16.64 -33.13
N TYR A 350 -5.83 -17.31 -31.99
CA TYR A 350 -6.98 -17.81 -31.22
C TYR A 350 -7.96 -16.68 -30.90
N CYS A 351 -7.48 -15.56 -30.36
CA CYS A 351 -8.34 -14.43 -30.00
C CYS A 351 -9.01 -13.81 -31.23
N ILE A 352 -8.32 -13.70 -32.36
CA ILE A 352 -8.88 -13.17 -33.60
C ILE A 352 -9.97 -14.11 -34.14
N GLN A 353 -9.66 -15.40 -34.27
CA GLN A 353 -10.56 -16.40 -34.84
C GLN A 353 -11.83 -16.58 -34.01
N ASN A 354 -11.73 -16.46 -32.68
CA ASN A 354 -12.85 -16.63 -31.75
C ASN A 354 -13.50 -15.30 -31.33
N GLN A 355 -13.17 -14.18 -32.00
CA GLN A 355 -13.74 -12.85 -31.73
C GLN A 355 -13.54 -12.36 -30.28
N LYS A 356 -12.42 -12.74 -29.64
CA LYS A 356 -12.03 -12.39 -28.26
C LYS A 356 -11.08 -11.18 -28.20
N LEU A 357 -11.35 -10.14 -28.98
CA LEU A 357 -10.48 -8.94 -29.00
C LEU A 357 -10.52 -8.18 -27.67
N ASP A 358 -11.62 -8.26 -26.93
CA ASP A 358 -11.76 -7.75 -25.57
C ASP A 358 -10.70 -8.34 -24.63
N MET A 359 -10.43 -9.65 -24.74
CA MET A 359 -9.38 -10.32 -23.97
C MET A 359 -8.02 -9.67 -24.21
N LEU A 360 -7.65 -9.41 -25.47
CA LEU A 360 -6.37 -8.77 -25.82
C LEU A 360 -6.29 -7.32 -25.35
N GLN A 361 -7.40 -6.60 -25.35
CA GLN A 361 -7.46 -5.19 -24.94
C GLN A 361 -7.41 -5.02 -23.43
N GLU A 362 -7.96 -5.96 -22.66
CA GLU A 362 -8.10 -5.81 -21.21
C GLU A 362 -6.96 -6.43 -20.41
N ILE A 363 -6.31 -7.50 -20.86
CA ILE A 363 -5.19 -8.10 -20.12
C ILE A 363 -4.06 -7.09 -19.92
N ASN A 364 -3.41 -7.11 -18.75
CA ASN A 364 -2.35 -6.13 -18.45
C ASN A 364 -1.05 -6.37 -19.23
N GLY A 365 -0.92 -7.54 -19.85
CA GLY A 365 0.27 -7.89 -20.61
C GLY A 365 0.34 -9.38 -20.91
N ILE A 366 1.14 -9.70 -21.92
CA ILE A 366 1.50 -11.06 -22.28
C ILE A 366 3.02 -11.17 -22.11
N VAL A 367 3.45 -12.11 -21.26
CA VAL A 367 4.85 -12.40 -20.98
C VAL A 367 5.25 -13.63 -21.77
N VAL A 368 6.23 -13.46 -22.66
CA VAL A 368 6.83 -14.58 -23.38
C VAL A 368 8.05 -15.06 -22.58
N LEU A 369 7.91 -16.18 -21.89
CA LEU A 369 8.92 -16.61 -20.91
C LEU A 369 10.28 -16.94 -21.55
N ASN A 370 10.33 -17.41 -22.80
CA ASN A 370 11.61 -17.74 -23.43
C ASN A 370 12.53 -16.54 -23.65
N THR A 371 12.00 -15.31 -23.68
CA THR A 371 12.80 -14.09 -23.84
C THR A 371 13.42 -13.62 -22.53
N ILE A 372 13.24 -14.37 -21.43
CA ILE A 372 13.86 -14.10 -20.14
C ILE A 372 15.18 -14.87 -20.01
N PHE A 373 15.38 -15.93 -20.80
CA PHE A 373 16.58 -16.78 -20.79
C PHE A 373 17.77 -16.19 -21.54
N TYR A 374 17.51 -15.32 -22.50
CA TYR A 374 18.46 -14.74 -23.45
C TYR A 374 18.31 -13.22 -23.41
#